data_AF-A0A7S2IQY1-F1
#
_entry.id   AF-A0A7S2IQY1-F1
#
_cell.length_a   1.000
_cell.length_b   1.000
_cell.length_c   1.000
_cell.angle_alpha   90.00
_cell.angle_beta   90.00
_cell.angle_gamma   90.00
#
_symmetry.space_group_name_H-M   'P 1'
#
loop_
_entity.id
_entity.type
_entity.pdbx_description
1 polymer ?
#
loop_
_entity_poly.entity_id
_entity_poly.type
_entity_poly.pdbx_seq_one_letter_code
_entity_poly.pdbx_strand_id
1 'polypeptide(L)'
;GAGGGPGAAGGGGGEHAFADNEALRPAAERAWRLELLAVEGQSMDKFKLDTLERIDRANALRLRGNAMFKLGRVLRALDYYERGSKLMDVLEAEELGLPGKKDSKAVERNRRIWQCQQPLLLNWALALMKRGCWQEAERKCTEVLMDIEKECVKALFRRGQCNIQLGNHEQARTDLRRAAELDTTIAKDVEREMRKVEEMQRNVDQHDAGFAQKVVTEFLQEADARSARPPPARPAEEEEAPVGPTDHLVRTLQAQEAAAQQQGASEDDYRRQ
;
A
#
# COMPACT_ATOMS: atom_id res chain seq x y z
N GLY A 1 -28.98 36.48 -19.05
CA GLY A 1 -28.53 35.12 -19.39
C GLY A 1 -27.27 34.83 -18.60
N ALA A 2 -27.34 33.91 -17.65
CA ALA A 2 -26.18 33.33 -16.99
C ALA A 2 -26.48 31.83 -16.90
N GLY A 3 -25.83 31.06 -17.78
CA GLY A 3 -25.99 29.62 -17.86
C GLY A 3 -25.33 28.96 -16.66
N GLY A 4 -26.14 28.44 -15.75
CA GLY A 4 -25.71 27.44 -14.77
C GLY A 4 -25.50 26.13 -15.50
N GLY A 5 -24.25 25.74 -15.71
CA GLY A 5 -23.90 24.42 -16.24
C GLY A 5 -24.45 23.32 -15.32
N PRO A 6 -24.89 22.17 -15.88
CA PRO A 6 -25.40 21.07 -15.08
C PRO A 6 -24.27 20.54 -14.21
N GLY A 7 -24.40 20.71 -12.89
CA GLY A 7 -23.54 20.07 -11.92
C GLY A 7 -23.54 18.57 -12.18
N ALA A 8 -22.35 18.01 -12.36
CA ALA A 8 -22.13 16.59 -12.51
C ALA A 8 -22.85 15.85 -11.38
N ALA A 9 -23.93 15.15 -11.72
CA ALA A 9 -24.58 14.21 -10.83
C ALA A 9 -23.56 13.08 -10.58
N GLY A 10 -22.82 13.20 -9.48
CA GLY A 10 -21.98 12.13 -8.96
C GLY A 10 -22.89 10.97 -8.59
N GLY A 11 -23.08 10.06 -9.54
CA GLY A 11 -23.81 8.82 -9.33
C GLY A 11 -23.04 7.94 -8.36
N GLY A 12 -23.31 8.10 -7.06
CA GLY A 12 -22.85 7.18 -6.04
C GLY A 12 -23.52 5.83 -6.26
N GLY A 13 -22.77 4.87 -6.82
CA GLY A 13 -23.20 3.47 -6.93
C GLY A 13 -23.28 2.82 -5.56
N GLY A 14 -24.41 2.99 -4.88
CA GLY A 14 -24.74 2.34 -3.61
C GLY A 14 -25.78 1.24 -3.80
N GLU A 15 -25.93 0.37 -2.79
CA GLU A 15 -27.05 -0.57 -2.78
C GLU A 15 -28.38 0.19 -2.63
N HIS A 16 -29.27 0.11 -3.63
CA HIS A 16 -30.58 0.81 -3.69
C HIS A 16 -31.65 0.24 -2.74
N ALA A 17 -31.26 -0.19 -1.55
CA ALA A 17 -32.17 -0.69 -0.53
C ALA A 17 -31.90 0.06 0.78
N PHE A 18 -32.96 0.36 1.54
CA PHE A 18 -32.90 1.09 2.80
C PHE A 18 -32.92 0.13 4.01
N ALA A 19 -33.71 -0.94 3.93
CA ALA A 19 -33.82 -1.94 5.00
C ALA A 19 -33.10 -3.24 4.65
N ASP A 20 -32.73 -4.02 5.67
CA ASP A 20 -31.97 -5.29 5.56
C ASP A 20 -32.76 -6.38 4.84
N ASN A 21 -34.06 -6.41 5.07
CA ASN A 21 -35.02 -7.33 4.49
C ASN A 21 -35.50 -6.93 3.09
N GLU A 22 -35.05 -5.80 2.56
CA GLU A 22 -35.49 -5.31 1.27
C GLU A 22 -34.77 -6.02 0.11
N ALA A 23 -35.54 -6.44 -0.90
CA ALA A 23 -34.99 -7.06 -2.10
C ALA A 23 -34.19 -6.05 -2.94
N LEU A 24 -32.98 -6.45 -3.37
CA LEU A 24 -32.13 -5.64 -4.22
C LEU A 24 -32.73 -5.51 -5.62
N ARG A 25 -32.96 -4.28 -6.09
CA ARG A 25 -33.40 -3.98 -7.46
C ARG A 25 -32.26 -3.24 -8.19
N PRO A 26 -31.46 -3.92 -9.02
CA PRO A 26 -30.21 -3.38 -9.57
C PRO A 26 -30.36 -2.23 -10.59
N ALA A 27 -31.57 -1.75 -10.87
CA ALA A 27 -31.83 -0.67 -11.82
C ALA A 27 -33.02 0.23 -11.40
N ALA A 28 -33.37 0.26 -10.11
CA ALA A 28 -34.50 1.06 -9.65
C ALA A 28 -34.06 2.50 -9.34
N GLU A 29 -34.61 3.47 -10.07
CA GLU A 29 -34.56 4.88 -9.66
C GLU A 29 -35.52 5.09 -8.48
N ARG A 30 -35.04 5.76 -7.43
CA ARG A 30 -35.79 5.95 -6.19
C ARG A 30 -35.68 7.39 -5.72
N ALA A 31 -36.82 8.03 -5.54
CA ALA A 31 -36.93 9.32 -4.86
C ALA A 31 -37.27 9.08 -3.39
N TRP A 32 -36.51 9.72 -2.49
CA TRP A 32 -36.73 9.64 -1.05
C TRP A 32 -37.09 11.03 -0.52
N ARG A 33 -38.11 11.10 0.33
CA ARG A 33 -38.35 12.25 1.19
C ARG A 33 -37.94 11.85 2.61
N LEU A 34 -36.94 12.54 3.14
CA LEU A 34 -36.45 12.33 4.50
C LEU A 34 -37.03 13.42 5.38
N GLU A 35 -37.68 13.01 6.46
CA GLU A 35 -38.15 13.91 7.51
C GLU A 35 -37.56 13.43 8.84
N LEU A 36 -36.76 14.29 9.48
CA LEU A 36 -36.15 13.97 10.77
C LEU A 36 -37.16 14.27 11.88
N LEU A 37 -37.79 13.23 12.41
CA LEU A 37 -38.80 13.36 13.46
C LEU A 37 -38.17 13.65 14.83
N ALA A 38 -37.14 12.89 15.21
CA ALA A 38 -36.39 13.07 16.44
C ALA A 38 -35.02 12.42 16.31
N VAL A 39 -34.02 12.95 17.02
CA VAL A 39 -32.74 12.27 17.22
C VAL A 39 -32.72 11.78 18.65
N GLU A 40 -33.10 10.52 18.83
CA GLU A 40 -33.05 9.83 20.12
C GLU A 40 -31.96 8.77 20.07
N GLY A 41 -31.08 8.80 21.06
CA GLY A 41 -29.95 7.87 21.16
C GLY A 41 -28.74 8.57 21.75
N GLN A 42 -28.23 8.02 22.86
CA GLN A 42 -26.87 8.39 23.27
C GLN A 42 -25.91 7.76 22.27
N SER A 43 -25.00 8.56 21.71
CA SER A 43 -23.85 8.01 20.98
C SER A 43 -23.21 6.97 21.88
N MET A 44 -23.26 5.72 21.44
CA MET A 44 -22.81 4.59 22.25
C MET A 44 -21.30 4.69 22.37
N ASP A 45 -20.88 5.20 23.52
CA ASP A 45 -19.48 5.30 23.84
C ASP A 45 -18.95 3.89 24.10
N LYS A 46 -18.10 3.39 23.19
CA LYS A 46 -17.50 2.06 23.28
C LYS A 46 -16.71 1.87 24.58
N PHE A 47 -16.29 2.96 25.23
CA PHE A 47 -15.60 2.93 26.52
C PHE A 47 -16.54 2.71 27.71
N LYS A 48 -17.86 2.86 27.54
CA LYS A 48 -18.86 2.62 28.60
C LYS A 48 -19.41 1.20 28.62
N LEU A 49 -19.11 0.40 27.60
CA LEU A 49 -19.60 -0.98 27.48
C LEU A 49 -18.66 -1.96 28.15
N ASP A 50 -19.24 -2.93 28.86
CA ASP A 50 -18.46 -4.05 29.39
C ASP A 50 -17.87 -4.89 28.25
N THR A 51 -16.74 -5.54 28.53
CA THR A 51 -16.04 -6.39 27.55
C THR A 51 -16.93 -7.51 27.01
N LEU A 52 -17.77 -8.14 27.83
CA LEU A 52 -18.70 -9.17 27.36
C LEU A 52 -19.79 -8.59 26.46
N GLU A 53 -20.36 -7.45 26.82
CA GLU A 53 -21.37 -6.77 26.01
C GLU A 53 -20.80 -6.34 24.64
N ARG A 54 -19.54 -5.89 24.59
CA ARG A 54 -18.85 -5.56 23.34
C ARG A 54 -18.70 -6.79 22.45
N ILE A 55 -18.28 -7.93 23.02
CA ILE A 55 -18.14 -9.21 22.32
C ILE A 55 -19.49 -9.68 21.76
N ASP A 56 -20.55 -9.67 22.56
CA ASP A 56 -21.88 -10.11 22.13
C ASP A 56 -22.43 -9.27 20.98
N ARG A 57 -22.26 -7.95 21.08
CA ARG A 57 -22.66 -7.02 20.01
C ARG A 57 -21.82 -7.18 18.75
N ALA A 58 -20.51 -7.32 18.88
CA ALA A 58 -19.62 -7.59 17.75
C ALA A 58 -20.02 -8.91 17.04
N ASN A 59 -20.38 -9.94 17.81
CA ASN A 59 -20.90 -11.19 17.26
C ASN A 59 -22.23 -11.02 16.54
N ALA A 60 -23.17 -10.27 17.11
CA ALA A 60 -24.45 -9.98 16.44
C ALA A 60 -24.24 -9.25 15.11
N LEU A 61 -23.34 -8.26 15.08
CA LEU A 61 -22.97 -7.53 13.86
C LEU A 61 -22.29 -8.45 12.84
N ARG A 62 -21.37 -9.32 13.27
CA ARG A 62 -20.73 -10.33 12.41
C ARG A 62 -21.77 -11.25 11.77
N LEU A 63 -22.76 -11.73 12.53
CA LEU A 63 -23.83 -12.60 12.02
C LEU A 63 -24.72 -11.88 11.01
N ARG A 64 -25.07 -10.60 11.26
CA ARG A 64 -25.79 -9.77 10.28
C ARG A 64 -24.99 -9.54 9.01
N GLY A 65 -23.70 -9.23 9.14
CA GLY A 65 -22.78 -9.11 8.01
C GLY A 65 -22.72 -10.39 7.18
N ASN A 66 -22.65 -11.55 7.83
CA ASN A 66 -22.68 -12.85 7.14
C ASN A 66 -24.00 -13.10 6.39
N ALA A 67 -25.13 -12.68 6.96
CA ALA A 67 -26.43 -12.78 6.28
C ALA A 67 -26.46 -11.88 5.03
N MET A 68 -26.03 -10.62 5.15
CA MET A 68 -25.93 -9.70 4.02
C MET A 68 -24.97 -10.21 2.93
N PHE A 69 -23.82 -10.73 3.34
CA PHE A 69 -22.83 -11.29 2.40
C PHE A 69 -23.39 -12.46 1.59
N LYS A 70 -24.15 -13.36 2.25
CA LYS A 70 -24.85 -14.48 1.58
C LYS A 70 -25.91 -14.00 0.60
N LEU A 71 -26.59 -12.89 0.90
CA LEU A 71 -27.56 -12.24 0.00
C LEU A 71 -26.89 -11.46 -1.15
N GLY A 72 -25.55 -11.46 -1.24
CA GLY A 72 -24.80 -10.70 -2.24
C GLY A 72 -24.67 -9.21 -1.94
N ARG A 73 -25.14 -8.77 -0.77
CA ARG A 73 -25.13 -7.38 -0.32
C ARG A 73 -23.80 -7.03 0.35
N VAL A 74 -22.76 -6.91 -0.48
CA VAL A 74 -21.38 -6.77 -0.02
C VAL A 74 -21.15 -5.46 0.72
N LEU A 75 -21.70 -4.33 0.26
CA LEU A 75 -21.44 -3.02 0.88
C LEU A 75 -22.02 -2.96 2.30
N ARG A 76 -23.22 -3.52 2.50
CA ARG A 76 -23.78 -3.63 3.84
C ARG A 76 -23.05 -4.61 4.74
N ALA A 77 -22.57 -5.73 4.17
CA ALA A 77 -21.74 -6.66 4.93
C ALA A 77 -20.48 -5.96 5.46
N LEU A 78 -19.81 -5.15 4.62
CA LEU A 78 -18.65 -4.33 5.02
C LEU A 78 -18.98 -3.38 6.17
N ASP A 79 -20.07 -2.62 6.07
CA ASP A 79 -20.51 -1.70 7.14
C ASP A 79 -20.81 -2.44 8.47
N TYR A 80 -21.40 -3.64 8.40
CA TYR A 80 -21.59 -4.48 9.59
C TYR A 80 -20.27 -4.95 10.20
N TYR A 81 -19.31 -5.39 9.39
CA TYR A 81 -18.01 -5.81 9.88
C TYR A 81 -17.20 -4.64 10.45
N GLU A 82 -17.21 -3.48 9.81
CA GLU A 82 -16.54 -2.28 10.30
C GLU A 82 -17.07 -1.87 11.68
N ARG A 83 -18.40 -1.78 11.84
CA ARG A 83 -19.02 -1.45 13.13
C ARG A 83 -18.68 -2.48 14.21
N GLY A 84 -18.65 -3.77 13.86
CA GLY A 84 -18.29 -4.83 14.79
C GLY A 84 -16.83 -4.75 15.21
N SER A 85 -15.92 -4.43 14.29
CA SER A 85 -14.49 -4.23 14.58
C SER A 85 -14.26 -3.06 15.54
N LYS A 86 -14.95 -1.92 15.32
CA LYS A 86 -14.81 -0.72 16.16
C LYS A 86 -15.10 -0.95 17.65
N LEU A 87 -15.95 -1.94 17.99
CA LEU A 87 -16.25 -2.33 19.37
C LEU A 87 -15.10 -3.11 20.03
N MET A 88 -14.24 -3.74 19.21
CA MET A 88 -13.17 -4.64 19.63
C MET A 88 -11.81 -3.94 19.74
N ASP A 89 -11.67 -2.74 19.17
CA ASP A 89 -10.43 -1.93 19.25
C ASP A 89 -10.00 -1.55 20.68
N VAL A 90 -10.89 -1.69 21.67
CA VAL A 90 -10.59 -1.36 23.07
C VAL A 90 -10.01 -2.59 23.77
N LEU A 91 -8.68 -2.61 23.87
CA LEU A 91 -7.89 -3.61 24.59
C LEU A 91 -7.39 -3.05 25.93
N GLU A 92 -7.25 -3.90 26.92
CA GLU A 92 -6.70 -3.53 28.22
C GLU A 92 -5.17 -3.67 28.22
N ALA A 93 -4.49 -2.81 28.98
CA ALA A 93 -3.04 -2.89 29.13
C ALA A 93 -2.67 -4.20 29.85
N GLU A 94 -1.86 -5.04 29.19
CA GLU A 94 -1.44 -6.33 29.76
C GLU A 94 -0.29 -6.18 30.76
N GLU A 95 0.52 -5.14 30.62
CA GLU A 95 1.69 -4.90 31.47
C GLU A 95 1.33 -4.03 32.68
N LEU A 96 1.66 -4.51 33.87
CA LEU A 96 1.30 -3.85 35.13
C LEU A 96 2.29 -2.73 35.53
N GLY A 97 2.90 -2.05 34.56
CA GLY A 97 3.92 -1.01 34.79
C GLY A 97 5.23 -1.51 35.42
N LEU A 98 5.42 -2.83 35.53
CA LEU A 98 6.61 -3.50 36.04
C LEU A 98 7.14 -4.47 34.97
N PRO A 99 8.45 -4.48 34.66
CA PRO A 99 9.01 -5.36 33.64
C PRO A 99 8.70 -6.82 33.95
N GLY A 100 8.05 -7.52 33.01
CA GLY A 100 7.78 -8.96 33.10
C GLY A 100 6.59 -9.37 33.97
N LYS A 101 5.85 -8.44 34.60
CA LYS A 101 4.59 -8.76 35.29
C LYS A 101 3.39 -8.43 34.42
N LYS A 102 2.73 -9.47 33.91
CA LYS A 102 1.49 -9.36 33.14
C LYS A 102 0.26 -9.55 34.03
N ASP A 103 -0.80 -8.77 33.81
CA ASP A 103 -2.10 -9.04 34.40
C ASP A 103 -2.75 -10.22 33.67
N SER A 104 -2.76 -11.38 34.32
CA SER A 104 -3.37 -12.59 33.77
C SER A 104 -4.86 -12.40 33.42
N LYS A 105 -5.59 -11.50 34.10
CA LYS A 105 -7.00 -11.24 33.80
C LYS A 105 -7.17 -10.37 32.55
N ALA A 106 -6.32 -9.35 32.38
CA ALA A 106 -6.31 -8.51 31.18
C ALA A 106 -5.93 -9.32 29.94
N VAL A 107 -4.90 -10.18 30.05
CA VAL A 107 -4.48 -11.09 28.96
C VAL A 107 -5.63 -12.02 28.54
N GLU A 108 -6.34 -12.61 29.50
CA GLU A 108 -7.48 -13.50 29.21
C GLU A 108 -8.65 -12.74 28.55
N ARG A 109 -8.95 -11.51 29.00
CA ARG A 109 -9.99 -10.67 28.39
C ARG A 109 -9.61 -10.27 26.96
N ASN A 110 -8.38 -9.81 26.72
CA ASN A 110 -7.87 -9.47 25.39
C ASN A 110 -7.90 -10.69 24.47
N ARG A 111 -7.51 -11.87 24.97
CA ARG A 111 -7.59 -13.12 24.21
C ARG A 111 -9.02 -13.43 23.73
N ARG A 112 -10.03 -13.24 24.58
CA ARG A 112 -11.44 -13.43 24.19
C ARG A 112 -11.89 -12.42 23.14
N ILE A 113 -11.43 -11.17 23.25
CA ILE A 113 -11.68 -10.13 22.25
C ILE A 113 -11.10 -10.61 20.89
N TRP A 114 -9.83 -10.99 20.86
CA TRP A 114 -9.18 -11.47 19.64
C TRP A 114 -9.84 -12.71 19.04
N GLN A 115 -10.24 -13.69 19.85
CA GLN A 115 -10.97 -14.87 19.38
C GLN A 115 -12.30 -14.52 18.67
N CYS A 116 -13.01 -13.50 19.16
CA CYS A 116 -14.23 -13.02 18.53
C CYS A 116 -13.94 -12.14 17.28
N GLN A 117 -12.85 -11.35 17.33
CA GLN A 117 -12.45 -10.45 16.24
C GLN A 117 -11.91 -11.21 15.03
N GLN A 118 -11.21 -12.33 15.23
CA GLN A 118 -10.63 -13.13 14.14
C GLN A 118 -11.62 -13.52 13.04
N PRO A 119 -12.75 -14.21 13.32
CA PRO A 119 -13.69 -14.59 12.27
C PRO A 119 -14.37 -13.36 11.63
N LEU A 120 -14.49 -12.25 12.37
CA LEU A 120 -15.01 -11.00 11.83
C LEU A 120 -14.06 -10.39 10.80
N LEU A 121 -12.77 -10.23 11.14
CA LEU A 121 -11.77 -9.68 10.23
C LEU A 121 -11.55 -10.56 9.00
N LEU A 122 -11.54 -11.88 9.18
CA LEU A 122 -11.47 -12.81 8.06
C LEU A 122 -12.65 -12.61 7.10
N ASN A 123 -13.88 -12.54 7.61
CA ASN A 123 -15.06 -12.33 6.76
C ASN A 123 -15.06 -10.93 6.11
N TRP A 124 -14.55 -9.92 6.82
CA TRP A 124 -14.35 -8.59 6.27
C TRP A 124 -13.37 -8.61 5.09
N ALA A 125 -12.20 -9.24 5.25
CA ALA A 125 -11.22 -9.40 4.18
C ALA A 125 -11.83 -10.07 2.95
N LEU A 126 -12.62 -11.13 3.14
CA LEU A 126 -13.32 -11.81 2.05
C LEU A 126 -14.31 -10.89 1.32
N ALA A 127 -15.05 -10.07 2.07
CA ALA A 127 -15.97 -9.10 1.48
C ALA A 127 -15.25 -7.99 0.70
N LEU A 128 -14.10 -7.53 1.20
CA LEU A 128 -13.23 -6.56 0.52
C LEU A 128 -12.65 -7.14 -0.78
N MET A 129 -12.16 -8.38 -0.74
CA MET A 129 -11.70 -9.10 -1.93
C MET A 129 -12.80 -9.19 -3.00
N LYS A 130 -14.04 -9.51 -2.61
CA LYS A 130 -15.17 -9.58 -3.54
C LYS A 130 -15.49 -8.23 -4.21
N ARG A 131 -15.14 -7.12 -3.56
CA ARG A 131 -15.28 -5.76 -4.12
C ARG A 131 -14.08 -5.33 -4.97
N GLY A 132 -12.98 -6.07 -4.94
CA GLY A 132 -11.71 -5.68 -5.57
C GLY A 132 -10.87 -4.69 -4.74
N CYS A 133 -11.22 -4.48 -3.47
CA CYS A 133 -10.46 -3.63 -2.54
C CYS A 133 -9.27 -4.40 -1.94
N TRP A 134 -8.32 -4.81 -2.78
CA TRP A 134 -7.24 -5.73 -2.42
C TRP A 134 -6.32 -5.22 -1.31
N GLN A 135 -5.98 -3.92 -1.31
CA GLN A 135 -5.13 -3.31 -0.27
C GLN A 135 -5.79 -3.31 1.11
N GLU A 136 -7.09 -3.05 1.19
CA GLU A 136 -7.82 -3.10 2.46
C GLU A 136 -7.95 -4.54 2.95
N ALA A 137 -8.19 -5.49 2.04
CA ALA A 137 -8.27 -6.90 2.38
C ALA A 137 -6.94 -7.44 2.92
N GLU A 138 -5.82 -7.10 2.28
CA GLU A 138 -4.46 -7.44 2.71
C GLU A 138 -4.23 -6.96 4.15
N ARG A 139 -4.52 -5.67 4.43
CA ARG A 139 -4.36 -5.09 5.77
C ARG A 139 -5.16 -5.86 6.83
N LYS A 140 -6.40 -6.25 6.51
CA LYS A 140 -7.24 -7.01 7.44
C LYS A 140 -6.72 -8.43 7.69
N CYS A 141 -6.11 -9.07 6.69
CA CYS A 141 -5.42 -10.34 6.90
C CYS A 141 -4.14 -10.17 7.73
N THR A 142 -3.38 -9.09 7.52
CA THR A 142 -2.18 -8.79 8.30
C THR A 142 -2.50 -8.49 9.76
N GLU A 143 -3.58 -7.77 10.06
CA GLU A 143 -4.11 -7.56 11.43
C GLU A 143 -4.35 -8.92 12.14
N VAL A 144 -4.99 -9.88 11.47
CA VAL A 144 -5.20 -11.23 12.03
C VAL A 144 -3.87 -11.94 12.31
N LEU A 145 -2.91 -11.86 11.40
CA LEU A 145 -1.62 -12.56 11.53
C LEU A 145 -0.71 -11.93 12.59
N MET A 146 -0.77 -10.62 12.77
CA MET A 146 0.10 -9.92 13.73
C MET A 146 -0.46 -9.96 15.14
N ASP A 147 -1.76 -9.68 15.28
CA ASP A 147 -2.36 -9.36 16.58
C ASP A 147 -3.13 -10.54 17.20
N ILE A 148 -3.55 -11.53 16.39
CA ILE A 148 -4.45 -12.61 16.86
C ILE A 148 -3.83 -14.00 16.73
N GLU A 149 -3.55 -14.46 15.51
CA GLU A 149 -3.04 -15.80 15.24
C GLU A 149 -2.05 -15.77 14.07
N LYS A 150 -0.76 -15.88 14.39
CA LYS A 150 0.35 -15.87 13.42
C LYS A 150 0.28 -16.98 12.38
N GLU A 151 -0.30 -18.12 12.74
CA GLU A 151 -0.38 -19.32 11.90
C GLU A 151 -1.80 -19.55 11.37
N CYS A 152 -2.57 -18.46 11.18
CA CYS A 152 -3.91 -18.56 10.63
C CYS A 152 -3.87 -18.85 9.12
N VAL A 153 -4.11 -20.11 8.75
CA VAL A 153 -4.12 -20.61 7.36
C VAL A 153 -5.03 -19.76 6.45
N LYS A 154 -6.23 -19.41 6.92
CA LYS A 154 -7.19 -18.61 6.14
C LYS A 154 -6.70 -17.19 5.88
N ALA A 155 -6.01 -16.57 6.84
CA ALA A 155 -5.46 -15.24 6.68
C ALA A 155 -4.27 -15.26 5.72
N LEU A 156 -3.34 -16.21 5.87
CA LEU A 156 -2.21 -16.41 4.95
C LEU A 156 -2.67 -16.62 3.52
N PHE A 157 -3.62 -17.55 3.31
CA PHE A 157 -4.13 -17.85 1.98
C PHE A 157 -4.80 -16.63 1.32
N ARG A 158 -5.66 -15.92 2.05
CA ARG A 158 -6.35 -14.71 1.54
C ARG A 158 -5.38 -13.55 1.31
N ARG A 159 -4.39 -13.35 2.19
CA ARG A 159 -3.35 -12.34 2.01
C ARG A 159 -2.51 -12.63 0.78
N GLY A 160 -2.13 -13.90 0.56
CA GLY A 160 -1.47 -14.35 -0.65
C GLY A 160 -2.27 -14.02 -1.91
N GLN A 161 -3.58 -14.32 -1.92
CA GLN A 161 -4.47 -13.94 -3.02
C GLN A 161 -4.54 -12.43 -3.27
N CYS A 162 -4.57 -11.61 -2.21
CA CYS A 162 -4.54 -10.15 -2.34
C CYS A 162 -3.20 -9.68 -2.92
N ASN A 163 -2.08 -10.23 -2.45
CA ASN A 163 -0.75 -9.89 -2.92
C ASN A 163 -0.53 -10.25 -4.39
N ILE A 164 -1.16 -11.33 -4.90
CA ILE A 164 -1.18 -11.62 -6.35
C ILE A 164 -1.80 -10.46 -7.13
N GLN A 165 -2.96 -9.98 -6.68
CA GLN A 165 -3.69 -8.90 -7.37
C GLN A 165 -2.99 -7.54 -7.24
N LEU A 166 -2.20 -7.34 -6.19
CA LEU A 166 -1.41 -6.13 -5.98
C LEU A 166 -0.04 -6.15 -6.70
N GLY A 167 0.36 -7.27 -7.31
CA GLY A 167 1.68 -7.41 -7.94
C GLY A 167 2.82 -7.77 -6.97
N ASN A 168 2.51 -8.01 -5.69
CA ASN A 168 3.48 -8.40 -4.65
C ASN A 168 3.78 -9.91 -4.72
N HIS A 169 4.34 -10.37 -5.83
CA HIS A 169 4.48 -11.79 -6.15
C HIS A 169 5.33 -12.59 -5.16
N GLU A 170 6.43 -12.01 -4.64
CA GLU A 170 7.29 -12.68 -3.66
C GLU A 170 6.59 -12.91 -2.31
N GLN A 171 5.88 -11.89 -1.83
CA GLN A 171 5.11 -11.98 -0.59
C GLN A 171 3.96 -12.98 -0.74
N ALA A 172 3.28 -12.98 -1.89
CA ALA A 172 2.25 -13.96 -2.20
C ALA A 172 2.78 -15.41 -2.13
N ARG A 173 3.96 -15.68 -2.71
CA ARG A 173 4.59 -17.02 -2.66
C ARG A 173 4.90 -17.44 -1.24
N THR A 174 5.45 -16.53 -0.43
CA THR A 174 5.78 -16.81 0.97
C THR A 174 4.53 -17.17 1.77
N ASP A 175 3.46 -16.39 1.64
CA ASP A 175 2.20 -16.62 2.34
C ASP A 175 1.53 -17.93 1.93
N LEU A 176 1.47 -18.20 0.62
CA LEU A 176 0.84 -19.39 0.06
C LEU A 176 1.60 -20.67 0.44
N ARG A 177 2.93 -20.66 0.39
CA ARG A 177 3.76 -21.78 0.85
C ARG A 177 3.54 -22.04 2.34
N ARG A 178 3.58 -20.99 3.16
CA ARG A 178 3.34 -21.13 4.60
C ARG A 178 1.94 -21.70 4.90
N ALA A 179 0.93 -21.29 4.14
CA ALA A 179 -0.42 -21.83 4.27
C ALA A 179 -0.47 -23.33 3.94
N ALA A 180 0.21 -23.78 2.88
CA ALA A 180 0.28 -25.19 2.49
C ALA A 180 1.08 -26.06 3.46
N GLU A 181 2.11 -25.51 4.12
CA GLU A 181 2.86 -26.19 5.18
C GLU A 181 1.98 -26.46 6.42
N LEU A 182 1.12 -25.50 6.78
CA LEU A 182 0.26 -25.58 7.95
C LEU A 182 -0.98 -26.47 7.71
N ASP A 183 -1.55 -26.44 6.51
CA ASP A 183 -2.70 -27.24 6.13
C ASP A 183 -2.52 -27.86 4.74
N THR A 184 -2.26 -29.16 4.71
CA THR A 184 -2.05 -29.89 3.46
C THR A 184 -3.33 -30.05 2.64
N THR A 185 -4.51 -29.84 3.23
CA THR A 185 -5.80 -29.97 2.51
C THR A 185 -5.99 -28.90 1.44
N ILE A 186 -5.39 -27.71 1.65
CA ILE A 186 -5.45 -26.58 0.71
C ILE A 186 -4.33 -26.61 -0.34
N ALA A 187 -3.45 -27.62 -0.35
CA ALA A 187 -2.29 -27.67 -1.24
C ALA A 187 -2.66 -27.52 -2.72
N LYS A 188 -3.78 -28.13 -3.16
CA LYS A 188 -4.28 -28.00 -4.54
C LYS A 188 -4.75 -26.58 -4.87
N ASP A 189 -5.39 -25.91 -3.92
CA ASP A 189 -5.81 -24.52 -4.07
C ASP A 189 -4.61 -23.58 -4.12
N VAL A 190 -3.62 -23.82 -3.26
CA VAL A 190 -2.34 -23.11 -3.25
C VAL A 190 -1.61 -23.29 -4.57
N GLU A 191 -1.52 -24.50 -5.12
CA GLU A 191 -0.88 -24.75 -6.40
C GLU A 191 -1.54 -23.96 -7.54
N ARG A 192 -2.87 -23.88 -7.56
CA ARG A 192 -3.61 -23.07 -8.53
C ARG A 192 -3.27 -21.59 -8.41
N GLU A 193 -3.23 -21.04 -7.20
CA GLU A 193 -2.85 -19.63 -7.00
C GLU A 193 -1.37 -19.38 -7.34
N MET A 194 -0.49 -20.32 -7.05
CA MET A 194 0.94 -20.24 -7.42
C MET A 194 1.15 -20.20 -8.94
N ARG A 195 0.36 -20.96 -9.71
CA ARG A 195 0.39 -20.87 -11.19
C ARG A 195 0.00 -19.47 -11.68
N LYS A 196 -1.00 -18.83 -11.07
CA LYS A 196 -1.35 -17.44 -11.40
C LYS A 196 -0.22 -16.46 -11.10
N VAL A 197 0.53 -16.67 -10.01
CA VAL A 197 1.73 -15.86 -9.71
C VAL A 197 2.76 -16.01 -10.84
N GLU A 198 3.03 -17.24 -11.27
CA GLU A 198 3.98 -17.51 -12.35
C GLU A 198 3.55 -16.89 -13.69
N GLU A 199 2.28 -17.00 -14.04
CA GLU A 199 1.73 -16.38 -15.25
C GLU A 199 1.86 -14.85 -15.21
N MET A 200 1.49 -14.22 -14.10
CA MET A 200 1.58 -12.77 -13.94
C MET A 200 3.03 -12.28 -13.97
N GLN A 201 3.94 -13.00 -13.30
CA GLN A 201 5.37 -12.69 -13.29
C GLN A 201 5.96 -12.80 -14.70
N ARG A 202 5.66 -13.87 -15.45
CA ARG A 202 6.16 -14.02 -16.84
C ARG A 202 5.71 -12.87 -17.73
N ASN A 203 4.49 -12.37 -17.55
CA ASN A 203 3.99 -11.23 -18.31
C ASN A 203 4.75 -9.94 -17.96
N VAL A 204 5.05 -9.72 -16.68
CA VAL A 204 5.87 -8.59 -16.22
C VAL A 204 7.30 -8.71 -16.75
N ASP A 205 7.93 -9.87 -16.59
CA ASP A 205 9.30 -10.13 -17.05
C ASP A 205 9.42 -9.97 -18.59
N GLN A 206 8.41 -10.39 -19.36
CA GLN A 206 8.36 -10.18 -20.82
C GLN A 206 8.26 -8.70 -21.18
N HIS A 207 7.43 -7.95 -20.45
CA HIS A 207 7.30 -6.51 -20.65
C HIS A 207 8.60 -5.78 -20.31
N ASP A 208 9.21 -6.11 -19.17
CA ASP A 208 10.45 -5.50 -18.70
C ASP A 208 11.64 -5.88 -19.57
N ALA A 209 11.71 -7.12 -20.07
CA ALA A 209 12.71 -7.53 -21.04
C ALA A 209 12.56 -6.77 -22.37
N GLY A 210 11.32 -6.59 -22.85
CA GLY A 210 11.05 -5.79 -24.05
C GLY A 210 11.40 -4.32 -23.88
N PHE A 211 11.16 -3.75 -22.69
CA PHE A 211 11.55 -2.39 -22.36
C PHE A 211 13.08 -2.25 -22.24
N ALA A 212 13.74 -3.15 -21.51
CA ALA A 212 15.19 -3.17 -21.36
C ALA A 212 15.89 -3.32 -22.71
N GLN A 213 15.40 -4.19 -23.59
CA GLN A 213 15.94 -4.35 -24.94
C GLN A 213 15.86 -3.04 -25.73
N LYS A 214 14.73 -2.33 -25.68
CA LYS A 214 14.56 -1.02 -26.33
C LYS A 214 15.54 0.02 -25.81
N VAL A 215 15.64 0.16 -24.48
CA VAL A 215 16.56 1.11 -23.83
C VAL A 215 18.01 0.81 -24.20
N VAL A 216 18.40 -0.47 -24.23
CA VAL A 216 19.75 -0.88 -24.65
C VAL A 216 20.00 -0.55 -26.12
N THR A 217 19.06 -0.84 -27.03
CA THR A 217 19.21 -0.49 -28.45
C THR A 217 19.28 1.02 -28.68
N GLU A 218 18.49 1.82 -27.98
CA GLU A 218 18.54 3.29 -28.08
C GLU A 218 19.88 3.82 -27.58
N PHE A 219 20.38 3.32 -26.45
CA PHE A 219 21.69 3.71 -25.92
C PHE A 219 22.83 3.35 -26.88
N LEU A 220 22.78 2.16 -27.51
CA LEU A 220 23.75 1.76 -28.54
C LEU A 220 23.66 2.65 -29.78
N GLN A 221 22.46 2.95 -30.27
CA GLN A 221 22.26 3.87 -31.39
C GLN A 221 22.78 5.28 -31.09
N GLU A 222 22.59 5.76 -29.86
CA GLU A 222 23.10 7.07 -29.44
C GLU A 222 24.63 7.07 -29.29
N ALA A 223 25.22 5.98 -28.79
CA ALA A 223 26.68 5.82 -28.73
C ALA A 223 27.30 5.76 -30.13
N ASP A 224 26.67 5.05 -31.07
CA ASP A 224 27.08 5.01 -32.47
C ASP A 224 26.97 6.40 -33.13
N ALA A 225 25.88 7.14 -32.88
CA ALA A 225 25.69 8.49 -33.39
C ALA A 225 26.71 9.50 -32.83
N ARG A 226 27.14 9.35 -31.57
CA ARG A 226 28.21 10.15 -30.97
C ARG A 226 29.57 9.83 -31.57
N SER A 227 29.83 8.56 -31.88
CA SER A 227 31.09 8.11 -32.49
C SER A 227 31.20 8.51 -33.98
N ALA A 228 30.07 8.61 -34.67
CA ALA A 228 29.98 9.07 -36.05
C ALA A 228 30.02 10.60 -36.21
N ARG A 229 29.88 11.38 -35.11
CA ARG A 229 30.05 12.84 -35.19
C ARG A 229 31.53 13.16 -35.41
N PRO A 230 31.87 13.94 -36.47
CA PRO A 230 33.23 14.45 -36.60
C PRO A 230 33.57 15.25 -35.34
N PRO A 231 34.83 15.18 -34.84
CA PRO A 231 35.24 15.97 -33.69
C PRO A 231 34.88 17.45 -33.95
N PRO A 232 34.39 18.18 -32.94
CA PRO A 232 34.08 19.60 -33.12
C PRO A 232 35.33 20.26 -33.71
N ALA A 233 35.14 20.98 -34.83
CA ALA A 233 36.22 21.71 -35.45
C ALA A 233 36.91 22.51 -34.36
N ARG A 234 38.20 22.22 -34.11
CA ARG A 234 38.99 23.07 -33.22
C ARG A 234 38.77 24.50 -33.74
N PRO A 235 38.42 25.47 -32.88
CA PRO A 235 38.52 26.86 -33.28
C PRO A 235 39.91 27.00 -33.89
N ALA A 236 39.99 27.58 -35.09
CA ALA A 236 41.27 27.76 -35.78
C ALA A 236 42.30 28.21 -34.75
N GLU A 237 43.25 27.32 -34.43
CA GLU A 237 44.42 27.70 -33.66
C GLU A 237 45.02 28.80 -34.53
N GLU A 238 44.90 30.05 -34.08
CA GLU A 238 45.76 31.12 -34.55
C GLU A 238 47.16 30.55 -34.46
N GLU A 239 47.85 30.59 -35.59
CA GLU A 239 49.23 30.16 -35.77
C GLU A 239 50.12 31.07 -34.89
N GLU A 240 50.11 30.88 -33.56
CA GLU A 240 51.10 31.49 -32.69
C GLU A 240 52.42 30.78 -32.99
N ALA A 241 53.35 31.56 -33.57
CA ALA A 241 54.74 31.23 -33.86
C ALA A 241 55.38 30.40 -32.73
N PRO A 242 56.39 29.55 -33.00
CA PRO A 242 56.96 28.65 -32.00
C PRO A 242 57.52 29.45 -30.81
N VAL A 243 56.73 29.55 -29.76
CA VAL A 243 57.11 30.19 -28.51
C VAL A 243 58.00 29.19 -27.78
N GLY A 244 59.28 29.51 -27.66
CA GLY A 244 60.26 28.65 -27.00
C GLY A 244 59.81 28.30 -25.56
N PRO A 245 60.25 27.15 -25.02
CA PRO A 245 59.78 26.63 -23.73
C PRO A 245 59.94 27.61 -22.54
N THR A 246 60.81 28.62 -22.68
CA THR A 246 61.01 29.69 -21.70
C THR A 246 59.88 30.73 -21.67
N ASP A 247 59.29 31.08 -22.82
CA ASP A 247 58.28 32.14 -22.90
C ASP A 247 56.90 31.67 -22.41
N HIS A 248 56.57 30.40 -22.63
CA HIS A 248 55.35 29.80 -22.06
C HIS A 248 55.41 29.79 -20.53
N LEU A 249 56.57 29.47 -19.95
CA LEU A 249 56.76 29.45 -18.50
C LEU A 249 56.63 30.85 -17.90
N VAL A 250 57.21 31.86 -18.56
CA VAL A 250 57.12 33.27 -18.14
C VAL A 250 55.67 33.78 -18.20
N ARG A 251 54.91 33.47 -19.25
CA ARG A 251 53.47 33.81 -19.33
C ARG A 251 52.66 33.14 -18.23
N THR A 252 52.92 31.87 -17.93
CA THR A 252 52.21 31.17 -16.85
C THR A 252 52.52 31.73 -15.47
N LEU A 253 53.78 32.11 -15.21
CA LEU A 253 54.17 32.72 -13.94
C LEU A 253 53.57 34.11 -13.78
N GLN A 254 53.58 34.94 -14.84
CA GLN A 254 52.94 36.26 -14.84
C GLN A 254 51.42 36.18 -14.63
N ALA A 255 50.76 35.17 -15.19
CA ALA A 255 49.33 34.94 -14.98
C ALA A 255 49.02 34.49 -13.53
N GLN A 256 49.88 33.66 -12.94
CA GLN A 256 49.75 33.23 -11.53
C GLN A 256 50.00 34.39 -10.56
N GLU A 257 51.01 35.23 -10.82
CA GLU A 257 51.29 36.43 -10.01
C GLU A 257 50.15 37.45 -10.08
N ALA A 258 49.58 37.68 -11.27
CA ALA A 258 48.42 38.57 -11.42
C ALA A 258 47.16 38.04 -10.71
N ALA A 259 46.94 36.72 -10.71
CA ALA A 259 45.85 36.09 -9.98
C ALA A 259 46.05 36.18 -8.45
N ALA A 260 47.28 36.02 -7.97
CA ALA A 260 47.62 36.14 -6.55
C ALA A 260 47.45 37.58 -6.03
N GLN A 261 47.82 38.59 -6.82
CA GLN A 261 47.64 40.01 -6.48
C GLN A 261 46.15 40.41 -6.37
N GLN A 262 45.29 39.80 -7.17
CA GLN A 262 43.83 40.03 -7.09
C GLN A 262 43.19 39.39 -5.85
N GLN A 263 43.82 38.36 -5.27
CA GLN A 263 43.30 37.65 -4.10
C GLN A 263 43.83 38.19 -2.75
N GLY A 264 44.67 39.24 -2.75
CA GLY A 264 45.10 39.92 -1.52
C GLY A 264 45.97 39.05 -0.60
N ALA A 265 46.66 38.05 -1.14
CA ALA A 265 47.60 37.22 -0.35
C ALA A 265 48.92 37.98 -0.15
N SER A 266 49.35 38.10 1.11
CA SER A 266 50.66 38.64 1.49
C SER A 266 51.79 37.76 0.93
N GLU A 267 52.87 38.38 0.45
CA GLU A 267 54.05 37.75 -0.17
C GLU A 267 54.67 36.59 0.64
N ASP A 268 54.43 36.55 1.96
CA ASP A 268 54.96 35.53 2.88
C ASP A 268 54.27 34.16 2.78
N ASP A 269 53.02 34.08 2.32
CA ASP A 269 52.31 32.79 2.20
C ASP A 269 52.72 32.00 0.94
N TYR A 270 53.22 32.67 -0.10
CA TYR A 270 53.63 32.04 -1.36
C TYR A 270 54.96 31.28 -1.26
N ARG A 271 55.86 31.68 -0.35
CA ARG A 271 57.20 31.05 -0.20
C ARG A 271 57.21 29.78 0.68
N ARG A 272 56.06 29.37 1.23
CA ARG A 272 55.97 28.20 2.15
C ARG A 272 55.29 26.96 1.55
N GLN A 273 54.81 27.01 0.30
CA GLN A 273 54.33 25.83 -0.44
C GLN A 273 55.37 25.37 -1.46
#